data_AF-A0A972JMJ8-F1
#
_entry.id   AF-A0A972JMJ8-F1
#
_cell.length_a   1.000
_cell.length_b   1.000
_cell.length_c   1.000
_cell.angle_alpha   90.00
_cell.angle_beta   90.00
_cell.angle_gamma   90.00
#
_symmetry.space_group_name_H-M   'P 1'
#
loop_
_entity.id
_entity.type
_entity.pdbx_description
1 polymer ?
#
loop_
_entity_poly.entity_id
_entity_poly.type
_entity_poly.pdbx_seq_one_letter_code
_entity_poly.pdbx_strand_id
1 'polypeptide(L)'
;MSEYLRQFLEEDSGAISVDWVVLSAAAVSMAIATTDVLDSTIGDVSSRLEAQLRNQQLSDDFVQFTSADFEDFYQAGTLTEEQAGDLFNAANELMNGDIIAALEAGIPEKIAGTLTAQEEAALQAIASVAHQRNIVDDAVLFEHFGIGTDPSGGTDV
;
A
#
# COMPACT_ATOMS: atom_id res chain seq x y z
N MET A 1 -16.76 72.40 -27.57
CA MET A 1 -17.39 71.55 -26.54
C MET A 1 -17.53 70.08 -26.97
N SER A 2 -17.52 69.75 -28.28
CA SER A 2 -17.59 68.37 -28.78
C SER A 2 -16.27 67.56 -28.74
N GLU A 3 -15.11 68.23 -28.83
CA GLU A 3 -13.78 67.59 -28.80
C GLU A 3 -13.47 66.94 -27.44
N TYR A 4 -13.75 67.65 -26.35
CA TYR A 4 -13.54 67.13 -24.98
C TYR A 4 -14.37 65.88 -24.68
N LEU A 5 -15.60 65.81 -25.18
CA LEU A 5 -16.45 64.62 -25.01
C LEU A 5 -15.94 63.42 -25.82
N ARG A 6 -15.35 63.64 -27.00
CA ARG A 6 -14.74 62.56 -27.79
C ARG A 6 -13.49 62.02 -27.11
N GLN A 7 -12.60 62.90 -26.66
CA GLN A 7 -11.38 62.50 -25.97
C GLN A 7 -11.69 61.76 -24.67
N PHE A 8 -12.70 62.23 -23.90
CA PHE A 8 -13.15 61.55 -22.69
C PHE A 8 -13.69 60.14 -22.98
N LEU A 9 -14.51 59.96 -24.03
CA LEU A 9 -15.05 58.66 -24.39
C LEU A 9 -13.98 57.68 -24.91
N GLU A 10 -12.95 58.19 -25.59
CA GLU A 10 -11.84 57.38 -26.10
C GLU A 10 -10.88 56.95 -24.97
N GLU A 11 -10.61 57.84 -24.01
CA GLU A 11 -9.84 57.54 -22.80
C GLU A 11 -10.58 56.53 -21.89
N ASP A 12 -11.90 56.65 -21.74
CA ASP A 12 -12.72 55.74 -20.91
C ASP A 12 -12.86 54.35 -21.55
N SER A 13 -13.00 54.28 -22.89
CA SER A 13 -12.97 53.00 -23.62
C SER A 13 -11.60 52.31 -23.57
N GLY A 14 -10.52 53.09 -23.56
CA GLY A 14 -9.16 52.59 -23.37
C GLY A 14 -8.98 51.96 -22.00
N ALA A 15 -9.45 52.63 -20.93
CA ALA A 15 -9.38 52.14 -19.57
C ALA A 15 -10.12 50.81 -19.35
N ILE A 16 -11.33 50.67 -19.92
CA ILE A 16 -12.13 49.42 -19.84
C ILE A 16 -11.42 48.26 -20.55
N SER A 17 -10.78 48.52 -21.69
CA SER A 17 -10.04 47.48 -22.42
C SER A 17 -8.79 47.03 -21.67
N VAL A 18 -8.10 47.94 -20.98
CA VAL A 18 -6.91 47.63 -20.17
C VAL A 18 -7.30 46.81 -18.94
N ASP A 19 -8.41 47.12 -18.27
CA ASP A 19 -8.86 46.38 -17.09
C ASP A 19 -9.19 44.91 -17.41
N TRP A 20 -9.89 44.65 -18.52
CA TRP A 20 -10.19 43.27 -18.95
C TRP A 20 -8.93 42.48 -19.34
N VAL A 21 -7.94 43.15 -19.93
CA VAL A 21 -6.64 42.54 -20.26
C VAL A 21 -5.87 42.19 -18.98
N VAL A 22 -5.88 43.08 -17.97
CA VAL A 22 -5.24 42.83 -16.67
C VAL A 22 -5.94 41.68 -15.94
N LEU A 23 -7.27 41.66 -15.93
CA LEU A 23 -8.04 40.56 -15.32
C LEU A 23 -7.76 39.22 -16.00
N SER A 24 -7.71 39.21 -17.34
CA SER A 24 -7.41 38.00 -18.12
C SER A 24 -5.97 37.53 -17.89
N ALA A 25 -5.01 38.46 -17.86
CA ALA A 25 -3.61 38.15 -17.57
C ALA A 25 -3.43 37.61 -16.13
N ALA A 26 -4.15 38.19 -15.17
CA ALA A 26 -4.16 37.70 -13.79
C ALA A 26 -4.72 36.27 -13.71
N ALA A 27 -5.84 35.98 -14.37
CA ALA A 27 -6.42 34.64 -14.42
C ALA A 27 -5.46 33.61 -15.04
N VAL A 28 -4.79 33.97 -16.15
CA VAL A 28 -3.80 33.09 -16.80
C VAL A 28 -2.58 32.86 -15.90
N SER A 29 -2.09 33.91 -15.22
CA SER A 29 -0.95 33.79 -14.30
C SER A 29 -1.25 32.88 -13.11
N MET A 30 -2.47 32.94 -12.58
CA MET A 30 -2.94 32.06 -11.49
C MET A 30 -3.06 30.61 -11.96
N ALA A 31 -3.51 30.39 -13.19
CA ALA A 31 -3.58 29.06 -13.79
C ALA A 31 -2.17 28.43 -13.93
N ILE A 32 -1.21 29.19 -14.46
CA ILE A 32 0.19 28.74 -14.60
C ILE A 32 0.80 28.44 -13.22
N ALA A 33 0.59 29.32 -12.23
CA ALA A 33 1.08 29.10 -10.86
C ALA A 33 0.47 27.84 -10.22
N THR A 34 -0.81 27.57 -10.50
CA THR A 34 -1.48 26.35 -10.00
C THR A 34 -0.88 25.09 -10.64
N THR A 35 -0.58 25.13 -11.94
CA THR A 35 0.08 24.02 -12.63
C THR A 35 1.46 23.72 -12.04
N ASP A 36 2.25 24.76 -11.75
CA ASP A 36 3.59 24.59 -11.16
C ASP A 36 3.54 23.94 -9.76
N VAL A 37 2.56 24.34 -8.94
CA VAL A 37 2.32 23.73 -7.62
C VAL A 37 1.88 22.27 -7.76
N LEU A 38 1.02 21.96 -8.74
CA LEU A 38 0.58 20.59 -9.00
C LEU A 38 1.73 19.70 -9.48
N ASP A 39 2.58 20.18 -10.40
CA ASP A 39 3.75 19.43 -10.89
C ASP A 39 4.75 19.18 -9.76
N SER A 40 5.01 20.17 -8.90
CA SER A 40 5.84 19.98 -7.70
C SER A 40 5.23 18.97 -6.74
N THR A 41 3.92 19.02 -6.52
CA THR A 41 3.23 18.09 -5.59
C THR A 41 3.22 16.67 -6.15
N ILE A 42 2.96 16.50 -7.43
CA ILE A 42 2.99 15.19 -8.10
C ILE A 42 4.42 14.65 -8.12
N GLY A 43 5.43 15.48 -8.35
CA GLY A 43 6.83 15.12 -8.25
C GLY A 43 7.21 14.64 -6.85
N ASP A 44 6.78 15.35 -5.81
CA ASP A 44 7.02 14.98 -4.42
C ASP A 44 6.31 13.67 -4.03
N VAL A 45 5.05 13.50 -4.44
CA VAL A 45 4.31 12.26 -4.20
C VAL A 45 4.95 11.10 -4.93
N SER A 46 5.33 11.29 -6.20
CA SER A 46 6.00 10.26 -7.00
C SER A 46 7.36 9.90 -6.40
N SER A 47 8.17 10.87 -5.97
CA SER A 47 9.46 10.64 -5.32
C SER A 47 9.29 9.94 -3.97
N ARG A 48 8.27 10.30 -3.19
CA ARG A 48 7.94 9.60 -1.94
C ARG A 48 7.46 8.18 -2.17
N LEU A 49 6.64 7.95 -3.19
CA LEU A 49 6.22 6.60 -3.58
C LEU A 49 7.41 5.78 -4.06
N GLU A 50 8.30 6.34 -4.87
CA GLU A 50 9.50 5.65 -5.35
C GLU A 50 10.49 5.36 -4.20
N ALA A 51 10.62 6.29 -3.24
CA ALA A 51 11.41 6.09 -2.03
C ALA A 51 10.79 5.06 -1.09
N GLN A 52 9.46 5.02 -0.97
CA GLN A 52 8.75 3.99 -0.20
C GLN A 52 8.84 2.63 -0.88
N LEU A 53 8.66 2.55 -2.20
CA LEU A 53 8.82 1.34 -2.99
C LEU A 53 10.26 0.83 -2.93
N ARG A 54 11.28 1.70 -2.99
CA ARG A 54 12.67 1.29 -2.80
C ARG A 54 12.98 0.86 -1.37
N ASN A 55 12.44 1.54 -0.36
CA ASN A 55 12.60 1.09 1.03
C ASN A 55 11.85 -0.22 1.30
N GLN A 56 10.69 -0.45 0.67
CA GLN A 56 9.96 -1.71 0.72
C GLN A 56 10.65 -2.81 -0.09
N GLN A 57 11.30 -2.49 -1.21
CA GLN A 57 12.16 -3.43 -1.94
C GLN A 57 13.48 -3.73 -1.21
N LEU A 58 13.97 -2.83 -0.34
CA LEU A 58 15.06 -3.15 0.58
C LEU A 58 14.56 -3.90 1.84
N SER A 59 13.24 -3.96 2.04
CA SER A 59 12.59 -4.82 3.03
C SER A 59 12.36 -6.25 2.52
N ASP A 60 12.91 -6.62 1.36
CA ASP A 60 13.07 -8.00 0.91
C ASP A 60 14.02 -8.80 1.86
N ASP A 61 14.72 -8.09 2.76
CA ASP A 61 15.45 -8.65 3.91
C ASP A 61 14.57 -8.91 5.16
N PHE A 62 13.30 -8.47 5.20
CA PHE A 62 12.45 -8.57 6.40
C PHE A 62 11.60 -9.85 6.45
N VAL A 63 11.42 -10.52 5.32
CA VAL A 63 10.57 -11.70 5.19
C VAL A 63 11.41 -12.87 4.68
N GLN A 64 11.86 -13.72 5.60
CA GLN A 64 12.68 -14.90 5.32
C GLN A 64 11.84 -16.16 5.40
N PHE A 65 12.06 -17.10 4.47
CA PHE A 65 11.41 -18.40 4.55
C PHE A 65 11.83 -19.12 5.84
N THR A 66 10.85 -19.33 6.73
CA THR A 66 11.03 -20.05 7.99
C THR A 66 10.52 -21.48 7.82
N SER A 67 11.42 -22.44 7.58
CA SER A 67 11.02 -23.83 7.38
C SER A 67 10.31 -24.43 8.61
N ALA A 68 10.61 -23.96 9.82
CA ALA A 68 9.98 -24.41 11.06
C ALA A 68 8.45 -24.20 11.08
N ASP A 69 7.94 -23.17 10.39
CA ASP A 69 6.49 -22.89 10.33
C ASP A 69 5.71 -23.98 9.59
N PHE A 70 6.41 -24.87 8.86
CA PHE A 70 5.81 -25.93 8.05
C PHE A 70 6.14 -27.34 8.54
N GLU A 71 6.76 -27.48 9.72
CA GLU A 71 7.25 -28.76 10.25
C GLU A 71 6.14 -29.83 10.32
N ASP A 72 4.91 -29.43 10.71
CA ASP A 72 3.76 -30.33 10.77
C ASP A 72 3.40 -30.92 9.38
N PHE A 73 3.53 -30.12 8.31
CA PHE A 73 3.28 -30.56 6.93
C PHE A 73 4.39 -31.48 6.42
N TYR A 74 5.65 -31.23 6.84
CA TYR A 74 6.77 -32.12 6.50
C TYR A 74 6.64 -33.46 7.19
N GLN A 75 6.28 -33.48 8.48
CA GLN A 75 6.07 -34.73 9.24
C GLN A 75 4.87 -35.52 8.71
N ALA A 76 3.83 -34.83 8.26
CA ALA A 76 2.69 -35.45 7.58
C ALA A 76 3.02 -35.95 6.16
N GLY A 77 4.18 -35.57 5.60
CA GLY A 77 4.59 -35.91 4.23
C GLY A 77 3.72 -35.27 3.16
N THR A 78 3.00 -34.19 3.49
CA THR A 78 2.10 -33.48 2.59
C THR A 78 2.80 -32.39 1.80
N LEU A 79 3.94 -31.89 2.30
CA LEU A 79 4.83 -30.96 1.62
C LEU A 79 6.29 -31.37 1.70
N THR A 80 7.06 -30.93 0.71
CA THR A 80 8.52 -30.83 0.78
C THR A 80 8.94 -29.40 1.12
N GLU A 81 10.18 -29.24 1.59
CA GLU A 81 10.76 -27.92 1.88
C GLU A 81 10.77 -27.00 0.64
N GLU A 82 11.03 -27.56 -0.54
CA GLU A 82 10.97 -26.82 -1.81
C GLU A 82 9.56 -26.28 -2.07
N GLN A 83 8.52 -27.11 -1.90
CA GLN A 83 7.14 -26.71 -2.09
C GLN A 83 6.68 -25.64 -1.08
N ALA A 84 7.14 -25.75 0.17
CA ALA A 84 6.83 -24.76 1.19
C ALA A 84 7.52 -23.42 0.89
N GLY A 85 8.75 -23.44 0.39
CA GLY A 85 9.44 -22.25 -0.11
C GLY A 85 8.69 -21.58 -1.27
N ASP A 86 8.17 -22.36 -2.21
CA ASP A 86 7.36 -21.84 -3.31
C ASP A 86 6.06 -21.18 -2.83
N LEU A 87 5.35 -21.82 -1.88
CA LEU A 87 4.14 -21.24 -1.27
C LEU A 87 4.45 -19.96 -0.50
N PHE A 88 5.57 -19.93 0.23
CA PHE A 88 6.03 -18.74 0.94
C PHE A 88 6.35 -17.59 0.00
N ASN A 89 7.06 -17.85 -1.10
CA ASN A 89 7.34 -16.84 -2.12
C ASN A 89 6.05 -16.30 -2.73
N ALA A 90 5.10 -17.18 -3.08
CA ALA A 90 3.79 -16.78 -3.58
C ALA A 90 2.99 -15.94 -2.56
N ALA A 91 3.07 -16.27 -1.27
CA ALA A 91 2.46 -15.49 -0.20
C ALA A 91 3.14 -14.11 -0.01
N ASN A 92 4.46 -14.04 -0.17
CA ASN A 92 5.20 -12.79 -0.05
C ASN A 92 4.88 -11.80 -1.19
N GLU A 93 4.55 -12.31 -2.39
CA GLU A 93 4.09 -11.50 -3.52
C GLU A 93 2.72 -10.83 -3.29
N LEU A 94 1.94 -11.28 -2.29
CA LEU A 94 0.64 -10.70 -1.97
C LEU A 94 0.75 -9.32 -1.30
N MET A 95 -0.25 -8.47 -1.55
CA MET A 95 -0.39 -7.21 -0.83
C MET A 95 -0.92 -7.45 0.58
N ASN A 96 -0.63 -6.52 1.52
CA ASN A 96 -1.13 -6.64 2.90
C ASN A 96 -2.65 -6.82 2.98
N GLY A 97 -3.40 -6.13 2.11
CA GLY A 97 -4.86 -6.24 2.07
C GLY A 97 -5.34 -7.63 1.63
N ASP A 98 -4.65 -8.24 0.66
CA ASP A 98 -4.97 -9.58 0.17
C ASP A 98 -4.62 -10.65 1.21
N ILE A 99 -3.51 -10.47 1.94
CA ILE A 99 -3.12 -11.33 3.07
C ILE A 99 -4.19 -11.32 4.15
N ILE A 100 -4.67 -10.14 4.56
CA ILE A 100 -5.72 -10.03 5.58
C ILE A 100 -7.01 -10.71 5.11
N ALA A 101 -7.43 -10.46 3.87
CA ALA A 101 -8.64 -11.06 3.31
C ALA A 101 -8.55 -12.58 3.22
N ALA A 102 -7.38 -13.11 2.83
CA ALA A 102 -7.13 -14.55 2.77
C ALA A 102 -7.17 -15.20 4.16
N LEU A 103 -6.59 -14.56 5.18
CA LEU A 103 -6.65 -15.06 6.56
C LEU A 103 -8.07 -14.98 7.15
N GLU A 104 -8.80 -13.89 6.89
CA GLU A 104 -10.19 -13.72 7.35
C GLU A 104 -11.13 -14.78 6.75
N ALA A 105 -10.94 -15.14 5.48
CA ALA A 105 -11.70 -16.20 4.83
C ALA A 105 -11.22 -17.61 5.24
N GLY A 106 -9.91 -17.80 5.33
CA GLY A 106 -9.29 -19.12 5.53
C GLY A 106 -9.32 -19.62 6.97
N ILE A 107 -9.23 -18.75 7.99
CA ILE A 107 -9.26 -19.16 9.40
C ILE A 107 -10.57 -19.89 9.75
N PRO A 108 -11.78 -19.38 9.39
CA PRO A 108 -13.03 -20.11 9.61
C PRO A 108 -13.07 -21.48 8.93
N GLU A 109 -12.54 -21.60 7.70
CA GLU A 109 -12.50 -22.86 6.96
C GLU A 109 -11.52 -23.87 7.58
N LYS A 110 -10.38 -23.39 8.10
CA LYS A 110 -9.43 -24.19 8.88
C LYS A 110 -10.08 -24.71 10.17
N ILE A 111 -10.79 -23.86 10.91
CA ILE A 111 -11.53 -24.24 12.13
C ILE A 111 -12.61 -25.28 11.80
N ALA A 112 -13.31 -25.11 10.66
CA ALA A 112 -14.32 -26.07 10.20
C ALA A 112 -13.71 -27.39 9.70
N GLY A 113 -12.40 -27.46 9.48
CA GLY A 113 -11.70 -28.62 8.92
C GLY A 113 -12.08 -28.91 7.48
N THR A 114 -12.52 -27.90 6.72
CA THR A 114 -12.98 -28.05 5.34
C THR A 114 -11.87 -27.85 4.31
N LEU A 115 -10.74 -27.28 4.74
CA LEU A 115 -9.57 -27.08 3.89
C LEU A 115 -8.89 -28.41 3.55
N THR A 116 -8.41 -28.52 2.32
CA THR A 116 -7.44 -29.55 1.95
C THR A 116 -6.07 -29.25 2.57
N ALA A 117 -5.23 -30.28 2.72
CA ALA A 117 -3.88 -30.10 3.24
C ALA A 117 -3.03 -29.09 2.44
N GLN A 118 -3.31 -28.94 1.15
CA GLN A 118 -2.64 -27.97 0.28
C GLN A 118 -3.13 -26.54 0.51
N GLU A 119 -4.43 -26.34 0.71
CA GLU A 119 -4.99 -25.03 1.03
C GLU A 119 -4.56 -24.59 2.44
N GLU A 120 -4.49 -25.53 3.37
CA GLU A 120 -4.01 -25.26 4.73
C GLU A 120 -2.52 -24.86 4.75
N ALA A 121 -1.69 -25.51 3.94
CA ALA A 121 -0.29 -25.14 3.78
C ALA A 121 -0.10 -23.77 3.09
N ALA A 122 -0.94 -23.44 2.10
CA ALA A 122 -0.94 -22.11 1.50
C ALA A 122 -1.35 -21.04 2.52
N LEU A 123 -2.35 -21.33 3.35
CA LEU A 123 -2.78 -20.44 4.43
C LEU A 123 -1.70 -20.29 5.51
N GLN A 124 -0.95 -21.36 5.83
CA GLN A 124 0.21 -21.32 6.71
C GLN A 124 1.30 -20.39 6.17
N ALA A 125 1.58 -20.44 4.86
CA ALA A 125 2.54 -19.55 4.22
C ALA A 125 2.13 -18.08 4.31
N ILE A 126 0.84 -17.81 4.09
CA ILE A 126 0.26 -16.46 4.24
C ILE A 126 0.37 -15.99 5.69
N ALA A 127 0.11 -16.86 6.68
CA ALA A 127 0.24 -16.55 8.10
C ALA A 127 1.70 -16.24 8.50
N SER A 128 2.68 -17.00 8.00
CA SER A 128 4.11 -16.75 8.23
C SER A 128 4.53 -15.38 7.71
N VAL A 129 4.12 -15.04 6.49
CA VAL A 129 4.37 -13.71 5.90
C VAL A 129 3.65 -12.60 6.69
N ALA A 130 2.43 -12.85 7.15
CA ALA A 130 1.67 -11.90 7.96
C ALA A 130 2.33 -11.60 9.31
N HIS A 131 2.91 -12.62 9.97
CA HIS A 131 3.70 -12.46 11.18
C HIS A 131 4.93 -11.60 10.93
N GLN A 132 5.74 -11.97 9.92
CA GLN A 132 6.98 -11.27 9.63
C GLN A 132 6.74 -9.82 9.19
N ARG A 133 5.63 -9.54 8.51
CA ARG A 133 5.26 -8.16 8.12
C ARG A 133 4.49 -7.40 9.20
N ASN A 134 4.25 -8.01 10.37
CA ASN A 134 3.48 -7.44 11.48
C ASN A 134 2.11 -6.89 11.03
N ILE A 135 1.38 -7.70 10.25
CA ILE A 135 0.08 -7.33 9.64
C ILE A 135 -1.08 -7.75 10.55
N VAL A 136 -0.94 -8.89 11.22
CA VAL A 136 -1.96 -9.52 12.07
C VAL A 136 -1.37 -9.70 13.48
N ASP A 137 -2.23 -9.66 14.49
CA ASP A 137 -1.84 -9.87 15.89
C ASP A 137 -1.26 -11.29 16.09
N ASP A 138 -0.10 -11.37 16.73
CA ASP A 138 0.59 -12.62 17.06
C ASP A 138 -0.29 -13.58 17.87
N ALA A 139 -1.21 -13.06 18.68
CA ALA A 139 -2.15 -13.90 19.41
C ALA A 139 -3.04 -14.75 18.48
N VAL A 140 -3.51 -14.17 17.38
CA VAL A 140 -4.36 -14.83 16.39
C VAL A 140 -3.55 -15.83 15.57
N LEU A 141 -2.32 -15.45 15.20
CA LEU A 141 -1.42 -16.31 14.44
C LEU A 141 -0.95 -17.51 15.26
N PHE A 142 -0.68 -17.31 16.55
CA PHE A 142 -0.30 -18.38 17.46
C PHE A 142 -1.44 -19.36 17.68
N GLU A 143 -2.66 -18.86 17.94
CA GLU A 143 -3.84 -19.71 18.19
C GLU A 143 -4.16 -20.64 17.02
N HIS A 144 -4.06 -20.13 15.78
CA HIS A 144 -4.51 -20.86 14.60
C HIS A 144 -3.39 -21.56 13.84
N PHE A 145 -2.17 -21.03 13.86
CA PHE A 145 -1.07 -21.50 13.03
C PHE A 145 0.19 -21.86 13.83
N GLY A 146 0.20 -21.60 15.16
CA GLY A 146 1.37 -21.86 16.01
C GLY A 146 2.55 -20.92 15.73
N ILE A 147 2.32 -19.80 15.05
CA ILE A 147 3.36 -18.84 14.65
C ILE A 147 3.31 -17.61 15.57
N GLY A 148 4.47 -17.16 16.04
CA GLY A 148 4.61 -15.94 16.85
C GLY A 148 4.65 -16.20 18.36
N THR A 149 4.50 -15.14 19.16
CA THR A 149 4.58 -15.23 20.62
C THR A 149 3.26 -15.59 21.28
N ASP A 150 3.30 -16.53 22.25
CA ASP A 150 2.14 -16.90 23.06
C ASP A 150 1.63 -15.70 23.90
N PRO A 151 0.39 -15.25 23.69
CA PRO A 151 -0.20 -14.11 24.41
C PRO A 151 -0.43 -14.37 25.91
N SER A 152 -0.31 -15.62 26.38
CA SER A 152 -0.46 -15.98 27.80
C SER A 152 0.76 -15.68 28.66
N GLY A 153 1.88 -15.23 28.07
CA GLY A 153 3.09 -14.84 28.80
C GLY A 153 3.87 -16.04 29.36
N GLY A 154 3.78 -17.20 28.72
CA GLY A 154 4.70 -18.31 28.98
C GLY A 154 6.10 -17.94 28.52
N THR A 155 7.00 -17.63 29.46
CA THR A 155 8.44 -17.65 29.21
C THR A 155 8.81 -19.05 28.71
N ASP A 156 9.36 -19.14 27.50
CA ASP A 156 9.99 -20.35 26.97
C ASP A 156 10.94 -20.96 28.01
N VAL A 157 10.80 -22.27 28.19
CA VAL A 157 11.82 -23.19 28.72
C VAL A 157 12.57 -23.80 27.55
#